data_AF-A0A182WG82-F1
#
_entry.id   AF-A0A182WG82-F1
#
_cell.length_a   1.000
_cell.length_b   1.000
_cell.length_c   1.000
_cell.angle_alpha   90.00
_cell.angle_beta   90.00
_cell.angle_gamma   90.00
#
_symmetry.space_group_name_H-M   'P 1'
#
loop_
_entity.id
_entity.type
_entity.pdbx_description
1 polymer ?
#
loop_
_entity_poly.entity_id
_entity_poly.type
_entity_poly.pdbx_seq_one_letter_code
_entity_poly.pdbx_strand_id
1 'polypeptide(L)'
;MEMYGQPQLIPGVVRKASVALPTNPATCNINKTKTRNPNHSTIPGSIRPVACNTSVIQSSTNIVPAAASTDTTARPDQLTNQAVEEILRETRLGKLRAKEYGSTAWRPCPLRKTNKRFLNRTLISMVIHNDRVRQKTTHRSRLKLTELVRKGSGDERKRASNSSKGKGRDKSKDTDTSLPVISLIEDSD
;
A
#
# COMPACT_ATOMS: atom_id res chain seq x y z
N MET A 1 -28.87 -24.39 -42.00
CA MET A 1 -29.33 -24.50 -40.59
C MET A 1 -28.13 -24.85 -39.74
N GLU A 2 -27.41 -23.85 -39.22
CA GLU A 2 -26.31 -24.07 -38.28
C GLU A 2 -26.86 -24.14 -36.86
N MET A 3 -26.79 -25.32 -36.26
CA MET A 3 -27.17 -25.57 -34.87
C MET A 3 -26.00 -25.18 -33.95
N TYR A 4 -25.97 -23.92 -33.50
CA TYR A 4 -25.01 -23.49 -32.48
C TYR A 4 -25.41 -24.07 -31.12
N GLY A 5 -24.80 -25.20 -30.74
CA GLY A 5 -24.87 -25.74 -29.39
C GLY A 5 -24.07 -24.85 -28.42
N GLN A 6 -24.73 -24.30 -27.41
CA GLN A 6 -24.04 -23.66 -26.28
C GLN A 6 -23.22 -24.72 -25.53
N PRO A 7 -21.90 -24.52 -25.33
CA PRO A 7 -21.12 -25.45 -24.54
C PRO A 7 -21.53 -25.34 -23.07
N GLN A 8 -21.97 -26.45 -22.48
CA GLN A 8 -22.36 -26.51 -21.07
C GLN A 8 -21.15 -26.24 -20.16
N LEU A 9 -21.31 -25.30 -19.22
CA LEU A 9 -20.31 -25.02 -18.18
C LEU A 9 -20.34 -26.14 -17.14
N ILE A 10 -19.22 -26.87 -17.01
CA ILE A 10 -19.02 -27.84 -15.93
C ILE A 10 -18.48 -27.10 -14.70
N PRO A 11 -19.14 -27.16 -13.53
CA PRO A 11 -18.67 -26.51 -12.31
C PRO A 11 -17.27 -26.99 -11.90
N GLY A 12 -16.38 -26.06 -11.56
CA GLY A 12 -15.03 -26.35 -11.04
C GLY A 12 -13.92 -26.43 -12.09
N VAL A 13 -14.23 -26.38 -13.39
CA VAL A 13 -13.22 -26.40 -14.46
C VAL A 13 -13.01 -24.98 -15.01
N VAL A 14 -11.89 -24.34 -14.65
CA VAL A 14 -11.50 -23.04 -15.22
C VAL A 14 -10.76 -23.28 -16.54
N ARG A 15 -11.41 -22.98 -17.67
CA ARG A 15 -10.74 -23.00 -18.97
C ARG A 15 -9.92 -21.72 -19.15
N LYS A 16 -8.65 -21.86 -19.57
CA LYS A 16 -7.82 -20.74 -20.05
C LYS A 16 -8.38 -20.27 -21.39
N ALA A 17 -8.79 -19.01 -21.48
CA ALA A 17 -9.20 -18.42 -22.74
C ALA A 17 -7.98 -18.26 -23.66
N SER A 18 -8.05 -18.82 -24.87
CA SER A 18 -7.10 -18.49 -25.94
C SER A 18 -7.50 -17.15 -26.55
N VAL A 19 -6.79 -16.09 -26.17
CA VAL A 19 -6.90 -14.78 -26.79
C VAL A 19 -6.25 -14.86 -28.17
N ALA A 20 -7.05 -14.76 -29.23
CA ALA A 20 -6.51 -14.54 -30.57
C ALA A 20 -5.81 -13.18 -30.60
N LEU A 21 -4.53 -13.18 -30.98
CA LEU A 21 -3.69 -12.00 -31.11
C LEU A 21 -4.09 -11.25 -32.40
N PRO A 22 -4.54 -9.99 -32.36
CA PRO A 22 -4.60 -9.18 -33.57
C PRO A 22 -3.19 -8.70 -33.90
N THR A 23 -2.58 -9.33 -34.90
CA THR A 23 -1.43 -8.80 -35.63
C THR A 23 -1.91 -7.57 -36.43
N ASN A 24 -1.52 -6.37 -35.99
CA ASN A 24 -1.14 -5.25 -36.85
C ASN A 24 -0.62 -4.10 -35.96
N PRO A 25 0.58 -3.54 -36.22
CA PRO A 25 1.07 -2.39 -35.49
C PRO A 25 0.30 -1.14 -35.95
N ALA A 26 -0.68 -0.70 -35.16
CA ALA A 26 -1.34 0.57 -35.38
C ALA A 26 -0.35 1.71 -35.10
N THR A 27 0.16 2.35 -36.17
CA THR A 27 0.88 3.61 -36.08
C THR A 27 -0.06 4.69 -35.53
N CYS A 28 0.22 5.22 -34.35
CA CYS A 28 -0.48 6.37 -33.80
C CYS A 28 -0.05 7.64 -34.54
N ASN A 29 -0.94 8.16 -35.40
CA ASN A 29 -0.77 9.47 -36.04
C ASN A 29 -1.37 10.55 -35.14
N ILE A 30 -0.54 11.49 -34.67
CA ILE A 30 -0.88 12.48 -33.64
C ILE A 30 -1.58 13.72 -34.23
N ASN A 31 -1.77 13.82 -35.55
CA ASN A 31 -2.20 15.07 -36.18
C ASN A 31 -3.55 14.94 -36.91
N LYS A 32 -4.66 14.93 -36.15
CA LYS A 32 -5.99 15.26 -36.69
C LYS A 32 -6.79 16.06 -35.66
N THR A 33 -6.65 17.38 -35.69
CA THR A 33 -7.59 18.29 -35.04
C THR A 33 -8.87 18.36 -35.87
N LYS A 34 -9.89 17.58 -35.49
CA LYS A 34 -11.25 17.74 -36.03
C LYS A 34 -11.89 18.91 -35.29
N THR A 35 -12.08 20.04 -35.98
CA THR A 35 -12.95 21.14 -35.55
C THR A 35 -14.36 20.58 -35.35
N ARG A 36 -14.83 20.59 -34.10
CA ARG A 36 -16.18 20.17 -33.71
C ARG A 36 -17.00 21.41 -33.36
N ASN A 37 -18.11 21.57 -34.08
CA ASN A 37 -19.18 22.54 -33.87
C ASN A 37 -19.57 22.69 -32.37
N PRO A 38 -19.89 23.91 -31.90
CA PRO A 38 -20.07 24.20 -30.46
C PRO A 38 -21.40 23.76 -29.84
N ASN A 39 -22.32 23.12 -30.57
CA ASN A 39 -23.72 22.99 -30.13
C ASN A 39 -24.14 21.57 -29.72
N HIS A 40 -23.34 20.86 -28.93
CA HIS A 40 -23.83 19.75 -28.06
C HIS A 40 -22.77 19.40 -27.02
N SER A 41 -22.82 20.08 -25.88
CA SER A 41 -21.92 19.97 -24.73
C SER A 41 -22.44 18.98 -23.69
N THR A 42 -22.70 17.74 -24.09
CA THR A 42 -23.01 16.67 -23.12
C THR A 42 -22.09 15.49 -23.34
N ILE A 43 -21.03 15.41 -22.52
CA ILE A 43 -20.17 14.22 -22.42
C ILE A 43 -20.93 13.19 -21.57
N PRO A 44 -21.26 12.00 -22.11
CA PRO A 44 -21.88 10.95 -21.31
C PRO A 44 -20.92 10.55 -20.17
N GLY A 45 -21.38 10.67 -18.92
CA GLY A 45 -20.60 10.34 -17.71
C GLY A 45 -19.94 11.52 -17.00
N SER A 46 -20.14 12.77 -17.45
CA SER A 46 -19.68 13.96 -16.75
C SER A 46 -20.63 14.29 -15.59
N ILE A 47 -20.27 13.89 -14.37
CA ILE A 47 -20.95 14.32 -13.14
C ILE A 47 -20.68 15.82 -12.97
N ARG A 48 -21.72 16.64 -13.11
CA ARG A 48 -21.64 18.06 -12.75
C ARG A 48 -21.39 18.17 -11.24
N PRO A 49 -20.48 19.05 -10.77
CA PRO A 49 -20.53 19.45 -9.39
C PRO A 49 -21.88 20.13 -9.15
N VAL A 50 -22.66 19.60 -8.21
CA VAL A 50 -23.82 20.31 -7.67
C VAL A 50 -23.22 21.53 -6.98
N ALA A 51 -23.54 22.72 -7.49
CA ALA A 51 -23.18 23.97 -6.83
C ALA A 51 -23.78 23.94 -5.42
N CYS A 52 -22.93 23.92 -4.40
CA CYS A 52 -23.32 24.39 -3.09
C CYS A 52 -23.39 25.91 -3.19
N ASN A 53 -24.56 26.46 -2.87
CA ASN A 53 -24.82 27.90 -2.86
C ASN A 53 -24.16 28.49 -1.62
N THR A 54 -22.83 28.54 -1.57
CA THR A 54 -22.12 29.40 -0.63
C THR A 54 -21.91 30.71 -1.36
N SER A 55 -22.86 31.63 -1.18
CA SER A 55 -22.77 32.99 -1.68
C SER A 55 -21.63 33.72 -0.97
N VAL A 56 -20.41 33.57 -1.48
CA VAL A 56 -19.37 34.56 -1.28
C VAL A 56 -19.62 35.64 -2.32
N ILE A 57 -20.08 36.79 -1.85
CA ILE A 57 -20.22 38.01 -2.65
C ILE A 57 -18.85 38.32 -3.25
N GLN A 58 -18.67 38.03 -4.53
CA GLN A 58 -17.57 38.56 -5.32
C GLN A 58 -18.07 39.83 -5.99
N SER A 59 -17.71 40.96 -5.41
CA SER A 59 -17.77 42.26 -6.06
C SER A 59 -16.84 42.21 -7.28
N SER A 60 -17.43 42.28 -8.47
CA SER A 60 -16.73 42.41 -9.74
C SER A 60 -16.10 43.80 -9.83
N THR A 61 -14.80 43.92 -9.54
CA THR A 61 -14.03 45.10 -9.92
C THR A 61 -13.44 44.88 -11.31
N ASN A 62 -13.92 45.70 -12.25
CA ASN A 62 -13.45 45.83 -13.62
C ASN A 62 -11.92 45.86 -13.72
N ILE A 63 -11.37 45.04 -14.62
CA ILE A 63 -9.97 45.12 -15.03
C ILE A 63 -9.87 46.29 -16.01
N VAL A 64 -9.43 47.43 -15.51
CA VAL A 64 -8.82 48.50 -16.31
C VAL A 64 -7.32 48.19 -16.35
N PRO A 65 -6.66 48.18 -17.53
CA PRO A 65 -5.20 48.07 -17.58
C PRO A 65 -4.61 49.42 -17.17
N ALA A 66 -4.38 49.59 -15.87
CA ALA A 66 -3.68 50.74 -15.33
C ALA A 66 -2.18 50.55 -15.51
N ALA A 67 -1.56 51.61 -16.02
CA ALA A 67 -0.17 51.76 -16.39
C ALA A 67 0.85 51.15 -15.41
N ALA A 68 1.97 50.72 -16.00
CA ALA A 68 3.20 50.35 -15.32
C ALA A 68 3.55 51.35 -14.22
N SER A 69 3.49 50.90 -12.96
CA SER A 69 4.10 51.57 -11.82
C SER A 69 5.45 50.89 -11.56
N THR A 70 6.49 51.64 -11.87
CA THR A 70 7.86 51.45 -11.41
C THR A 70 7.93 51.62 -9.90
N ASP A 71 8.78 50.81 -9.26
CA ASP A 71 9.38 51.03 -7.94
C ASP A 71 8.52 50.82 -6.69
N THR A 72 8.52 49.58 -6.17
CA THR A 72 8.46 49.31 -4.72
C THR A 72 9.37 48.13 -4.41
N THR A 73 10.67 48.38 -4.53
CA THR A 73 11.78 47.49 -4.12
C THR A 73 12.28 47.93 -2.74
N ALA A 74 11.62 47.55 -1.64
CA ALA A 74 12.17 47.83 -0.31
C ALA A 74 11.73 46.88 0.81
N ARG A 75 10.56 46.25 0.74
CA ARG A 75 10.19 45.16 1.65
C ARG A 75 9.39 44.11 0.91
N PRO A 76 9.72 42.82 1.07
CA PRO A 76 8.82 41.79 0.57
C PRO A 76 7.53 41.87 1.37
N ASP A 77 6.43 42.18 0.68
CA ASP A 77 5.08 42.10 1.22
C ASP A 77 4.86 40.72 1.86
N GLN A 78 4.05 40.65 2.92
CA GLN A 78 3.77 39.38 3.60
C GLN A 78 3.32 38.28 2.62
N LEU A 79 2.53 38.63 1.60
CA LEU A 79 2.13 37.73 0.52
C LEU A 79 3.33 37.22 -0.30
N THR A 80 4.30 38.07 -0.62
CA THR A 80 5.49 37.65 -1.38
C THR A 80 6.35 36.70 -0.56
N ASN A 81 6.49 36.93 0.75
CA ASN A 81 7.21 36.02 1.63
C ASN A 81 6.53 34.65 1.71
N GLN A 82 5.20 34.63 1.86
CA GLN A 82 4.42 33.38 1.86
C GLN A 82 4.55 32.63 0.53
N ALA A 83 4.49 33.34 -0.60
CA ALA A 83 4.66 32.73 -1.92
C ALA A 83 6.06 32.12 -2.08
N VAL A 84 7.11 32.83 -1.65
CA VAL A 84 8.48 32.30 -1.67
C VAL A 84 8.61 31.06 -0.80
N GLU A 85 8.03 31.08 0.41
CA GLU A 85 8.03 29.92 1.31
C GLU A 85 7.33 28.70 0.68
N GLU A 86 6.15 28.90 0.09
CA GLU A 86 5.39 27.84 -0.56
C GLU A 86 6.15 27.23 -1.74
N ILE A 87 6.76 28.06 -2.60
CA ILE A 87 7.60 27.61 -3.72
C ILE A 87 8.79 26.78 -3.21
N LEU A 88 9.47 27.24 -2.15
CA LEU A 88 10.60 26.50 -1.57
C LEU A 88 10.16 25.17 -0.97
N ARG A 89 8.99 25.13 -0.31
CA ARG A 89 8.39 23.91 0.23
C ARG A 89 8.06 22.91 -0.86
N GLU A 90 7.40 23.35 -1.93
CA GLU A 90 7.06 22.52 -3.08
C GLU A 90 8.30 22.03 -3.82
N THR A 91 9.33 22.88 -3.95
CA THR A 91 10.61 22.50 -4.56
C THR A 91 11.31 21.39 -3.77
N ARG A 92 11.34 21.49 -2.43
CA ARG A 92 11.88 20.44 -1.56
C ARG A 92 11.11 19.13 -1.72
N LEU A 93 9.76 19.20 -1.75
CA LEU A 93 8.91 18.03 -1.94
C LEU A 93 9.10 17.41 -3.34
N GLY A 94 9.25 18.23 -4.37
CA GLY A 94 9.55 17.81 -5.74
C GLY A 94 10.90 17.10 -5.84
N LYS A 95 11.93 17.60 -5.15
CA LYS A 95 13.24 16.94 -5.04
C LYS A 95 13.13 15.56 -4.39
N LEU A 96 12.38 15.43 -3.29
CA LEU A 96 12.15 14.14 -2.64
C LEU A 96 11.45 13.15 -3.58
N ARG A 97 10.38 13.60 -4.25
CA ARG A 97 9.64 12.78 -5.22
C ARG A 97 10.53 12.33 -6.39
N ALA A 98 11.36 13.23 -6.92
CA ALA A 98 12.30 12.91 -7.99
C ALA A 98 13.40 11.95 -7.51
N LYS A 99 13.84 12.03 -6.26
CA LYS A 99 14.79 11.08 -5.68
C LYS A 99 14.18 9.67 -5.54
N GLU A 100 12.92 9.58 -5.11
CA GLU A 100 12.25 8.31 -4.86
C GLU A 100 11.74 7.64 -6.15
N TYR A 101 11.13 8.42 -7.05
CA TYR A 101 10.45 7.91 -8.25
C TYR A 101 11.12 8.31 -9.57
N GLY A 102 12.17 9.14 -9.54
CA GLY A 102 12.89 9.57 -10.76
C GLY A 102 12.01 10.35 -11.74
N SER A 103 12.22 10.11 -13.03
CA SER A 103 11.43 10.71 -14.12
C SER A 103 9.96 10.29 -14.11
N THR A 104 9.61 9.18 -13.45
CA THR A 104 8.22 8.69 -13.37
C THR A 104 7.36 9.52 -12.43
N ALA A 105 7.98 10.26 -11.49
CA ALA A 105 7.33 11.18 -10.54
C ALA A 105 6.40 12.21 -11.19
N TRP A 106 6.70 12.59 -12.44
CA TRP A 106 6.03 13.63 -13.21
C TRP A 106 5.07 13.07 -14.26
N ARG A 107 5.11 11.76 -14.50
CA ARG A 107 4.22 11.08 -15.46
C ARG A 107 2.94 10.66 -14.73
N PRO A 108 1.77 10.70 -15.40
CA PRO A 108 0.57 10.10 -14.85
C PRO A 108 0.80 8.60 -14.62
N CYS A 109 0.18 8.05 -13.57
CA CYS A 109 0.27 6.62 -13.28
C CYS A 109 -0.16 5.82 -14.53
N PRO A 110 0.67 4.89 -15.03
CA PRO A 110 0.34 4.10 -16.22
C PRO A 110 -0.86 3.17 -15.99
N LEU A 111 -1.24 2.96 -14.74
CA LEU A 111 -2.44 2.19 -14.38
C LEU A 111 -3.70 3.02 -14.64
N ARG A 112 -4.73 2.35 -15.17
CA ARG A 112 -6.06 2.94 -15.33
C ARG A 112 -6.56 3.46 -13.98
N LYS A 113 -7.34 4.54 -13.99
CA LYS A 113 -8.01 5.06 -12.79
C LYS A 113 -8.83 3.94 -12.14
N THR A 114 -8.46 3.52 -10.94
CA THR A 114 -9.19 2.52 -10.16
C THR A 114 -10.20 3.18 -9.22
N ASN A 115 -11.25 2.45 -8.82
CA ASN A 115 -12.17 2.92 -7.80
C ASN A 115 -11.43 3.09 -6.46
N LYS A 116 -11.51 4.29 -5.85
CA LYS A 116 -10.82 4.61 -4.59
C LYS A 116 -11.18 3.64 -3.46
N ARG A 117 -12.44 3.22 -3.34
CA ARG A 117 -12.88 2.28 -2.30
C ARG A 117 -12.23 0.91 -2.48
N PHE A 118 -12.19 0.42 -3.72
CA PHE A 118 -11.54 -0.86 -4.03
C PHE A 118 -10.06 -0.80 -3.68
N LEU A 119 -9.35 0.25 -4.12
CA LEU A 119 -7.92 0.39 -3.85
C LEU A 119 -7.62 0.43 -2.35
N ASN A 120 -8.34 1.27 -1.60
CA ASN A 120 -8.14 1.39 -0.16
C ASN A 120 -8.40 0.05 0.55
N ARG A 121 -9.49 -0.64 0.20
CA ARG A 121 -9.81 -1.94 0.81
C ARG A 121 -8.76 -3.00 0.50
N THR A 122 -8.24 -3.01 -0.73
CA THR A 122 -7.17 -3.92 -1.15
C THR A 122 -5.88 -3.62 -0.40
N LEU A 123 -5.44 -2.36 -0.33
CA LEU A 123 -4.22 -1.98 0.39
C LEU A 123 -4.29 -2.33 1.88
N ILE A 124 -5.39 -1.97 2.55
CA ILE A 124 -5.60 -2.30 3.96
C ILE A 124 -5.59 -3.83 4.16
N SER A 125 -6.30 -4.58 3.31
CA SER A 125 -6.34 -6.04 3.38
C SER A 125 -4.94 -6.66 3.21
N MET A 126 -4.13 -6.15 2.28
CA MET A 126 -2.77 -6.61 2.05
C MET A 126 -1.87 -6.36 3.25
N VAL A 127 -1.93 -5.16 3.85
CA VAL A 127 -1.14 -4.83 5.04
C VAL A 127 -1.51 -5.76 6.20
N ILE A 128 -2.80 -5.90 6.50
CA ILE A 128 -3.29 -6.79 7.58
C ILE A 128 -2.89 -8.24 7.32
N HIS A 129 -2.98 -8.71 6.07
CA HIS A 129 -2.59 -10.06 5.70
C HIS A 129 -1.09 -10.28 5.94
N ASN A 130 -0.24 -9.35 5.49
CA ASN A 130 1.21 -9.43 5.66
C ASN A 130 1.59 -9.46 7.14
N ASP A 131 0.97 -8.61 7.97
CA ASP A 131 1.22 -8.63 9.41
C ASP A 131 0.80 -9.95 10.05
N ARG A 132 -0.37 -10.47 9.70
CA ARG A 132 -0.81 -11.78 10.19
C ARG A 132 0.16 -12.90 9.79
N VAL A 133 0.65 -12.88 8.55
CA VAL A 133 1.61 -13.88 8.06
C VAL A 133 2.92 -13.76 8.83
N ARG A 134 3.45 -12.54 9.00
CA ARG A 134 4.67 -12.27 9.78
C ARG A 134 4.56 -12.73 11.24
N GLN A 135 3.43 -12.48 11.88
CA GLN A 135 3.18 -12.94 13.25
C GLN A 135 3.14 -14.47 13.33
N LYS A 136 2.46 -15.14 12.39
CA LYS A 136 2.39 -16.60 12.35
C LYS A 136 3.76 -17.25 12.11
N THR A 137 4.57 -16.70 11.20
CA THR A 137 5.92 -17.23 10.93
C THR A 137 6.84 -17.06 12.13
N THR A 138 6.79 -15.90 12.79
CA THR A 138 7.55 -15.59 14.00
C THR A 138 7.13 -16.48 15.19
N HIS A 139 5.82 -16.68 15.37
CA HIS A 139 5.32 -17.59 16.39
C HIS A 139 5.76 -19.04 16.13
N ARG A 140 5.67 -19.51 14.87
CA ARG A 140 6.11 -20.86 14.50
C ARG A 140 7.61 -21.05 14.72
N SER A 141 8.44 -20.07 14.37
CA SER A 141 9.89 -20.15 14.60
C SER A 141 10.21 -20.18 16.09
N ARG A 142 9.53 -19.35 16.90
CA ARG A 142 9.66 -19.36 18.36
C ARG A 142 9.27 -20.70 18.96
N LEU A 143 8.14 -21.28 18.57
CA LEU A 143 7.73 -22.62 19.03
C LEU A 143 8.79 -23.67 18.67
N LYS A 144 9.28 -23.68 17.43
CA LYS A 144 10.32 -24.63 17.00
C LYS A 144 11.61 -24.48 17.80
N LEU A 145 12.02 -23.25 18.13
CA LEU A 145 13.18 -23.00 18.99
C LEU A 145 12.94 -23.55 20.40
N THR A 146 11.76 -23.32 20.98
CA THR A 146 11.43 -23.87 22.31
C THR A 146 11.42 -25.40 22.32
N GLU A 147 10.95 -26.04 21.24
CA GLU A 147 11.01 -27.50 21.08
C GLU A 147 12.46 -28.02 21.01
N LEU A 148 13.33 -27.35 20.24
CA LEU A 148 14.75 -27.73 20.14
C LEU A 148 15.48 -27.57 21.47
N VAL A 149 15.21 -26.49 22.22
CA VAL A 149 15.77 -26.28 23.56
C VAL A 149 15.31 -27.40 24.51
N ARG A 150 14.02 -27.73 24.54
CA ARG A 150 13.52 -28.84 25.35
C ARG A 150 14.15 -30.17 24.94
N LYS A 151 14.25 -30.45 23.64
CA LYS A 151 14.82 -31.71 23.12
C LYS A 151 16.31 -31.85 23.45
N GLY A 152 17.10 -30.79 23.30
CA GLY A 152 18.53 -30.79 23.66
C GLY A 152 18.78 -31.14 25.13
N SER A 153 17.94 -30.64 26.05
CA SER A 153 18.06 -30.95 27.48
C SER A 153 17.66 -32.38 27.87
N GLY A 154 16.89 -33.07 27.03
CA GLY A 154 16.42 -34.44 27.27
C GLY A 154 17.42 -35.52 26.83
N ASP A 155 18.18 -35.28 25.77
CA ASP A 155 19.17 -36.24 25.23
C ASP A 155 20.43 -36.32 26.11
N GLU A 156 20.84 -35.21 26.75
CA GLU A 156 21.90 -35.19 27.77
C GLU A 156 21.59 -36.13 28.94
N ARG A 157 20.36 -36.09 29.48
CA ARG A 157 19.96 -36.93 30.61
C ARG A 157 19.90 -38.42 30.26
N LYS A 158 19.51 -38.76 29.03
CA LYS A 158 19.44 -40.16 28.56
C LYS A 158 20.81 -40.77 28.28
N ARG A 159 21.79 -39.96 27.86
CA ARG A 159 23.19 -40.41 27.73
C ARG A 159 23.86 -40.60 29.09
N ALA A 160 23.58 -39.72 30.06
CA ALA A 160 24.07 -39.88 31.44
C ALA A 160 23.43 -41.06 32.19
N SER A 161 22.17 -41.40 31.93
CA SER A 161 21.50 -42.54 32.59
C SER A 161 21.90 -43.91 32.05
N ASN A 162 22.54 -43.99 30.89
CA ASN A 162 23.00 -45.25 30.31
C ASN A 162 24.46 -45.61 30.68
N SER A 163 25.21 -44.70 31.31
CA SER A 163 26.57 -44.98 31.80
C SER A 163 26.64 -45.48 33.24
N SER A 164 25.51 -45.51 33.98
CA SER A 164 25.46 -45.88 35.39
C SER A 164 24.70 -47.18 35.67
N LYS A 165 24.74 -48.17 34.77
CA LYS A 165 24.26 -49.54 35.09
C LYS A 165 25.32 -50.33 35.86
N GLY A 166 25.72 -49.80 37.01
CA GLY A 166 26.38 -50.51 38.10
C GLY A 166 25.38 -50.70 39.24
N LYS A 167 25.22 -51.95 39.68
CA LYS A 167 24.34 -52.42 40.77
C LYS A 167 24.16 -51.43 41.93
N GLY A 168 22.92 -51.21 42.34
CA GLY A 168 22.58 -50.64 43.64
C GLY A 168 21.07 -50.68 43.89
N ARG A 169 20.63 -51.69 44.64
CA ARG A 169 19.33 -51.65 45.35
C ARG A 169 19.47 -50.60 46.44
N ASP A 170 18.60 -49.59 46.48
CA ASP A 170 18.07 -49.16 47.78
C ASP A 170 16.72 -48.40 47.68
N LYS A 171 15.93 -48.54 48.73
CA LYS A 171 14.58 -47.98 48.91
C LYS A 171 14.63 -46.72 49.78
N SER A 172 13.95 -45.65 49.35
CA SER A 172 13.28 -44.62 50.17
C SER A 172 12.73 -43.56 49.20
N LYS A 173 11.43 -43.26 49.07
CA LYS A 173 10.52 -42.59 50.02
C LYS A 173 11.10 -41.26 50.54
N ASP A 174 10.78 -40.14 49.89
CA ASP A 174 9.96 -39.04 50.47
C ASP A 174 9.95 -37.73 49.63
N THR A 175 8.75 -37.13 49.63
CA THR A 175 8.34 -35.70 49.64
C THR A 175 8.66 -34.68 48.54
N ASP A 176 7.62 -33.85 48.35
CA ASP A 176 7.46 -32.63 47.57
C ASP A 176 8.67 -31.70 47.47
N THR A 177 8.88 -31.13 46.29
CA THR A 177 9.65 -29.89 46.13
C THR A 177 9.05 -29.05 45.01
N SER A 178 8.55 -27.90 45.43
CA SER A 178 8.00 -26.78 44.67
C SER A 178 8.76 -26.45 43.39
N LEU A 179 8.03 -26.35 42.27
CA LEU A 179 8.50 -25.72 41.04
C LEU A 179 8.62 -24.20 41.25
N PRO A 180 9.76 -23.56 40.93
CA PRO A 180 9.82 -22.11 40.94
C PRO A 180 9.01 -21.56 39.76
N VAL A 181 7.93 -20.83 40.11
CA VAL A 181 7.25 -19.88 39.23
C VAL A 181 8.24 -18.77 38.92
N ILE A 182 8.76 -18.74 37.69
CA ILE A 182 9.55 -17.61 37.21
C ILE A 182 8.57 -16.55 36.71
N SER A 183 8.28 -15.59 37.57
CA SER A 183 7.69 -14.30 37.21
C SER A 183 8.70 -13.45 36.45
N LEU A 184 8.46 -13.23 35.16
CA LEU A 184 9.15 -12.18 34.39
C LEU A 184 8.16 -11.02 34.22
N ILE A 185 8.11 -10.18 35.24
CA ILE A 185 7.64 -8.79 35.14
C ILE A 185 8.89 -7.92 34.89
N GLU A 186 8.71 -6.91 34.06
CA GLU A 186 9.53 -5.68 33.92
C GLU A 186 10.99 -5.78 33.44
N ASP A 187 11.22 -5.24 32.23
CA ASP A 187 12.07 -4.05 32.03
C ASP A 187 12.08 -3.67 30.54
N SER A 188 11.54 -2.49 30.20
CA SER A 188 12.24 -1.48 29.39
C SER A 188 11.41 -0.20 29.29
N ASP A 189 11.94 0.86 29.90
CA ASP A 189 11.78 2.24 29.45
C ASP A 189 12.37 2.44 28.03
#